data_AF-A0A9D9Y019-F1
#
_entry.id   AF-A0A9D9Y019-F1
#
_cell.length_a   1.000
_cell.length_b   1.000
_cell.length_c   1.000
_cell.angle_alpha   90.00
_cell.angle_beta   90.00
_cell.angle_gamma   90.00
#
_symmetry.space_group_name_H-M   'P 1'
#
loop_
_entity.id
_entity.type
_entity.pdbx_description
1 polymer ?
#
loop_
_entity_poly.entity_id
_entity_poly.type
_entity_poly.pdbx_seq_one_letter_code
_entity_poly.pdbx_strand_id
1 'polypeptide(L)'
;MHYKYFYLLSGISLKGYKGTFINIVLVALTLYVDSKISPVSRSQADLNLPLNYLILCGVLILFERNAILNILSVEFQQISTRQLTVWQWFQKSWYFGILVLMAVIWRTYFRIVLIIFPLLGHVYEIFDISYQTVFWPLKIPYWFIFGWIVIRELRLVADIIEPPVHHVPLIIEWISRAIQVVLMTVFLANLTVLMNGYYNTSKGIYPGIIQSIPFMLIVFTFFYIPIRWVDVLSDFIDLKSKWQTILFWVSTFILMITIIEPRITEDIIRLHF
;
A
#
# COMPACT_ATOMS: atom_id res chain seq x y z
N MET A 1 -34.42 -10.41 9.80
CA MET A 1 -34.43 -9.57 11.02
C MET A 1 -33.36 -10.01 12.04
N HIS A 2 -32.13 -10.37 11.62
CA HIS A 2 -31.10 -10.88 12.55
C HIS A 2 -29.67 -10.43 12.16
N TYR A 3 -29.40 -9.12 12.20
CA TYR A 3 -28.03 -8.59 12.29
C TYR A 3 -27.95 -7.34 13.18
N LYS A 4 -28.81 -7.25 14.21
CA LYS A 4 -28.80 -6.14 15.19
C LYS A 4 -27.90 -6.42 16.40
N TYR A 5 -27.45 -7.66 16.59
CA TYR A 5 -26.76 -8.10 17.80
C TYR A 5 -25.23 -8.20 17.70
N PHE A 6 -24.62 -8.04 16.52
CA PHE A 6 -23.17 -8.10 16.38
C PHE A 6 -22.45 -6.74 16.45
N TYR A 7 -23.21 -5.65 16.66
CA TYR A 7 -22.66 -4.35 17.05
C TYR A 7 -22.17 -4.31 18.51
N LEU A 8 -22.43 -5.37 19.30
CA LEU A 8 -22.16 -5.41 20.74
C LEU A 8 -20.70 -5.71 21.13
N LEU A 9 -19.84 -6.15 20.19
CA LEU A 9 -18.38 -6.22 20.41
C LEU A 9 -17.61 -5.05 19.75
N SER A 10 -18.33 -4.12 19.11
CA SER A 10 -17.79 -2.90 18.50
C SER A 10 -18.55 -1.67 19.03
N GLY A 11 -18.53 -1.46 20.34
CA GLY A 11 -19.12 -0.28 21.00
C GLY A 11 -18.56 1.06 20.50
N ILE A 12 -17.52 1.04 19.66
CA ILE A 12 -17.11 2.13 18.79
C ILE A 12 -17.57 1.77 17.38
N SER A 13 -18.57 2.48 16.86
CA SER A 13 -18.92 2.40 15.44
C SER A 13 -17.73 2.88 14.60
N LEU A 14 -16.86 1.98 14.16
CA LEU A 14 -15.75 2.24 13.23
C LEU A 14 -16.20 2.66 11.82
N LYS A 15 -17.52 2.79 11.57
CA LYS A 15 -18.07 3.29 10.31
C LYS A 15 -17.54 4.71 10.03
N GLY A 16 -16.81 4.86 8.93
CA GLY A 16 -16.14 6.09 8.51
C GLY A 16 -14.81 6.37 9.20
N TYR A 17 -14.29 5.44 10.00
CA TYR A 17 -12.96 5.53 10.64
C TYR A 17 -12.02 4.38 10.24
N LYS A 18 -12.46 3.48 9.34
CA LYS A 18 -11.65 2.34 8.88
C LYS A 18 -10.30 2.80 8.33
N GLY A 19 -10.28 3.78 7.43
CA GLY A 19 -9.05 4.31 6.86
C GLY A 19 -8.11 4.94 7.89
N THR A 20 -8.65 5.71 8.83
CA THR A 20 -7.88 6.28 9.95
C THR A 20 -7.24 5.18 10.79
N PHE A 21 -8.00 4.14 11.13
CA PHE A 21 -7.49 3.00 11.88
C PHE A 21 -6.40 2.25 11.11
N ILE A 22 -6.62 1.97 9.82
CA ILE A 22 -5.63 1.31 8.95
C ILE A 22 -4.35 2.15 8.87
N ASN A 23 -4.44 3.47 8.74
CA ASN A 23 -3.27 4.35 8.72
C ASN A 23 -2.46 4.25 10.01
N ILE A 24 -3.12 4.25 11.18
CA ILE A 24 -2.46 4.11 12.48
C ILE A 24 -1.77 2.74 12.59
N VAL A 25 -2.46 1.67 12.18
CA VAL A 25 -1.88 0.32 12.15
C VAL A 25 -0.66 0.28 11.21
N LEU A 26 -0.73 0.91 10.05
CA LEU A 26 0.37 0.98 9.11
C LEU A 26 1.55 1.79 9.65
N VAL A 27 1.31 2.90 10.37
CA VAL A 27 2.38 3.65 11.05
C VAL A 27 3.11 2.73 12.03
N ALA A 28 2.36 2.07 12.93
CA ALA A 28 2.93 1.21 13.95
C ALA A 28 3.71 0.03 13.34
N LEU A 29 3.15 -0.62 12.33
CA LEU A 29 3.80 -1.74 11.64
C LEU A 29 5.04 -1.29 10.85
N THR A 30 4.99 -0.12 10.19
CA THR A 30 6.13 0.41 9.43
C THR A 30 7.29 0.73 10.36
N LEU A 31 7.04 1.40 11.49
CA LEU A 31 8.06 1.65 12.51
C LEU A 31 8.63 0.36 13.11
N TYR A 32 7.77 -0.62 13.41
CA TYR A 32 8.22 -1.91 13.91
C TYR A 32 9.15 -2.61 12.91
N VAL A 33 8.73 -2.69 11.65
CA VAL A 33 9.52 -3.34 10.60
C VAL A 33 10.81 -2.58 10.34
N ASP A 34 10.78 -1.24 10.25
CA ASP A 34 11.97 -0.41 10.08
C ASP A 34 12.98 -0.63 11.22
N SER A 35 12.52 -0.66 12.48
CA SER A 35 13.40 -0.93 13.64
C SER A 35 14.14 -2.27 13.57
N LYS A 36 13.60 -3.23 12.82
CA LYS A 36 14.21 -4.55 12.59
C LYS A 36 15.11 -4.58 11.35
N ILE A 37 14.78 -3.81 10.32
CA ILE A 37 15.52 -3.79 9.04
C ILE A 37 16.69 -2.80 9.08
N SER A 38 16.51 -1.60 9.63
CA SER A 38 17.53 -0.55 9.73
C SER A 38 18.86 -0.98 10.37
N PRO A 39 18.93 -1.82 11.42
CA PRO A 39 20.21 -2.30 11.95
C PRO A 39 20.92 -3.33 11.06
N VAL A 40 20.22 -3.97 10.13
CA VAL A 40 20.75 -5.01 9.22
C VAL A 40 21.17 -4.41 7.87
N SER A 41 20.44 -3.39 7.41
CA SER A 41 20.64 -2.71 6.12
C SER A 41 21.70 -1.60 6.21
N ARG A 42 22.98 -1.95 6.23
CA ARG A 42 24.10 -0.96 6.23
C ARG A 42 24.29 -0.22 4.91
N SER A 43 23.62 -0.63 3.83
CA SER A 43 23.63 0.04 2.53
C SER A 43 22.19 0.29 2.09
N GLN A 44 21.91 1.43 1.44
CA GLN A 44 20.64 1.70 0.77
C GLN A 44 20.33 0.70 -0.38
N ALA A 45 21.21 -0.29 -0.62
CA ALA A 45 21.23 -1.14 -1.81
C ALA A 45 20.67 -2.56 -1.58
N ASP A 46 20.69 -3.08 -0.36
CA ASP A 46 20.37 -4.50 -0.10
C ASP A 46 19.10 -4.67 0.73
N LEU A 47 17.95 -4.20 0.21
CA LEU A 47 16.64 -4.57 0.77
C LEU A 47 16.12 -5.89 0.24
N ASN A 48 16.97 -6.92 0.28
CA ASN A 48 16.50 -8.28 0.03
C ASN A 48 15.87 -8.84 1.31
N LEU A 49 14.55 -9.01 1.28
CA LEU A 49 13.84 -9.71 2.34
C LEU A 49 14.38 -11.16 2.45
N PRO A 50 14.47 -11.73 3.66
CA PRO A 50 14.81 -13.14 3.81
C PRO A 50 13.86 -14.04 3.01
N LEU A 51 14.37 -15.15 2.47
CA LEU A 51 13.64 -16.05 1.56
C LEU A 51 12.25 -16.45 2.08
N ASN A 52 12.11 -16.75 3.37
CA ASN A 52 10.83 -17.12 3.96
C ASN A 52 9.76 -16.02 3.80
N TYR A 53 10.16 -14.74 3.96
CA TYR A 53 9.27 -13.61 3.76
C TYR A 53 9.00 -13.35 2.27
N LEU A 54 9.98 -13.56 1.39
CA LEU A 54 9.79 -13.48 -0.06
C LEU A 54 8.79 -14.53 -0.55
N ILE A 55 8.89 -15.79 -0.09
CA ILE A 55 7.95 -16.86 -0.43
C ILE A 55 6.55 -16.49 0.04
N LEU A 56 6.40 -16.04 1.28
CA LEU A 56 5.11 -15.59 1.81
C LEU A 56 4.52 -14.46 0.97
N CYS A 57 5.32 -13.43 0.66
CA CYS A 57 4.89 -12.31 -0.18
C CYS A 57 4.52 -12.75 -1.60
N GLY A 58 5.28 -13.69 -2.19
CA GLY A 58 4.98 -14.28 -3.48
C GLY A 58 3.63 -15.00 -3.50
N VAL A 59 3.35 -15.80 -2.47
CA VAL A 59 2.04 -16.44 -2.29
C VAL A 59 0.94 -15.40 -2.10
N LEU A 60 1.16 -14.37 -1.28
CA LEU A 60 0.19 -13.30 -1.06
C LEU A 60 -0.13 -12.53 -2.35
N ILE A 61 0.83 -12.30 -3.25
CA ILE A 61 0.57 -11.67 -4.55
C ILE A 61 -0.44 -12.49 -5.37
N LEU A 62 -0.41 -13.83 -5.30
CA LEU A 62 -1.37 -14.68 -6.01
C LEU A 62 -2.82 -14.42 -5.52
N PHE A 63 -3.00 -14.24 -4.20
CA PHE A 63 -4.31 -14.01 -3.58
C PHE A 63 -4.74 -12.54 -3.58
N GLU A 64 -3.78 -11.61 -3.66
CA GLU A 64 -4.02 -10.17 -3.57
C GLU A 64 -5.06 -9.70 -4.60
N ARG A 65 -5.07 -10.28 -5.81
CA ARG A 65 -6.04 -9.88 -6.84
C ARG A 65 -7.48 -10.16 -6.43
N ASN A 66 -7.73 -11.36 -5.91
CA ASN A 66 -9.05 -11.76 -5.40
C ASN A 66 -9.41 -10.95 -4.17
N ALA A 67 -8.44 -10.66 -3.30
CA ALA A 67 -8.65 -9.79 -2.15
C ALA A 67 -9.13 -8.39 -2.57
N ILE A 68 -8.52 -7.82 -3.61
CA ILE A 68 -8.92 -6.52 -4.16
C ILE A 68 -10.35 -6.57 -4.71
N LEU A 69 -10.67 -7.58 -5.52
CA LEU A 69 -12.02 -7.75 -6.07
C LEU A 69 -13.08 -7.81 -4.97
N ASN A 70 -12.80 -8.54 -3.90
CA ASN A 70 -13.69 -8.66 -2.76
C ASN A 70 -13.91 -7.33 -2.04
N ILE A 71 -12.83 -6.58 -1.80
CA ILE A 71 -12.92 -5.25 -1.18
C ILE A 71 -13.72 -4.30 -2.08
N LEU A 72 -13.40 -4.23 -3.38
CA LEU A 72 -14.12 -3.36 -4.32
C LEU A 72 -15.61 -3.70 -4.37
N SER A 73 -15.98 -4.98 -4.45
CA SER A 73 -17.37 -5.40 -4.48
C SER A 73 -18.13 -4.95 -3.22
N VAL A 74 -17.55 -5.15 -2.03
CA VAL A 74 -18.17 -4.75 -0.76
C VAL A 74 -18.37 -3.25 -0.67
N GLU A 75 -17.38 -2.47 -1.08
CA GLU A 75 -17.38 -1.01 -0.94
C GLU A 75 -18.29 -0.33 -1.96
N PHE A 76 -18.27 -0.78 -3.21
CA PHE A 76 -19.15 -0.24 -4.25
C PHE A 76 -20.62 -0.63 -4.06
N GLN A 77 -20.91 -1.75 -3.39
CA GLN A 77 -22.29 -2.06 -2.96
C GLN A 77 -22.81 -1.11 -1.88
N GLN A 78 -21.93 -0.43 -1.14
CA GLN A 78 -22.29 0.46 -0.04
C GLN A 78 -22.31 1.94 -0.45
N ILE A 79 -21.93 2.25 -1.69
CA ILE A 79 -21.81 3.61 -2.19
C ILE A 79 -23.19 4.29 -2.26
N SER A 80 -23.29 5.52 -1.75
CA SER A 80 -24.50 6.32 -1.91
C SER A 80 -24.60 6.91 -3.31
N THR A 81 -25.82 7.26 -3.76
CA THR A 81 -26.03 7.89 -5.09
C THR A 81 -25.18 9.16 -5.27
N ARG A 82 -25.05 9.98 -4.23
CA ARG A 82 -24.22 11.19 -4.27
C ARG A 82 -22.74 10.88 -4.45
N GLN A 83 -22.22 9.88 -3.75
CA GLN A 83 -20.82 9.44 -3.88
C GLN A 83 -20.57 8.82 -5.25
N LEU A 84 -21.53 8.08 -5.80
CA LEU A 84 -21.45 7.53 -7.15
C LEU A 84 -21.32 8.63 -8.21
N THR A 85 -22.07 9.73 -8.08
CA THR A 85 -21.94 10.88 -9.01
C THR A 85 -20.58 11.54 -8.92
N VAL A 86 -20.05 11.75 -7.70
CA VAL A 86 -18.70 12.30 -7.50
C VAL A 86 -17.64 11.37 -8.07
N TRP A 87 -17.81 10.06 -7.88
CA TRP A 87 -16.93 9.03 -8.42
C TRP A 87 -16.89 9.05 -9.94
N GLN A 88 -18.05 9.06 -10.60
CA GLN A 88 -18.15 9.15 -12.07
C GLN A 88 -17.55 10.44 -12.62
N TRP A 89 -17.66 11.55 -11.90
CA TRP A 89 -16.99 12.79 -12.27
C TRP A 89 -15.47 12.68 -12.12
N PHE A 90 -15.00 12.13 -11.01
CA PHE A 90 -13.57 11.92 -10.74
C PHE A 90 -12.92 10.98 -11.77
N GLN A 91 -13.59 9.88 -12.15
CA GLN A 91 -13.15 8.95 -13.20
C GLN A 91 -12.90 9.65 -14.55
N LYS A 92 -13.63 10.73 -14.85
CA LYS A 92 -13.47 11.51 -16.09
C LYS A 92 -12.36 12.56 -16.02
N SER A 93 -11.73 12.75 -14.86
CA SER A 93 -10.67 13.74 -14.68
C SER A 93 -9.32 13.26 -15.26
N TRP A 94 -8.52 14.20 -15.76
CA TRP A 94 -7.14 13.91 -16.19
C TRP A 94 -6.27 13.40 -15.02
N TYR A 95 -6.57 13.88 -13.81
CA TYR A 95 -5.87 13.47 -12.59
C TYR A 95 -6.08 11.98 -12.28
N PHE A 96 -7.30 11.46 -12.48
CA PHE A 96 -7.57 10.02 -12.38
C PHE A 96 -6.71 9.22 -13.36
N GLY A 97 -6.57 9.68 -14.60
CA GLY A 97 -5.71 9.05 -15.60
C GLY A 97 -4.24 8.96 -15.17
N ILE A 98 -3.70 10.03 -14.57
CA ILE A 98 -2.34 10.03 -14.03
C ILE A 98 -2.21 9.02 -12.88
N LEU A 99 -3.16 9.00 -11.95
CA LEU A 99 -3.13 8.10 -10.80
C LEU A 99 -3.21 6.64 -11.23
N VAL A 100 -4.04 6.33 -12.23
CA VAL A 100 -4.13 5.00 -12.84
C VAL A 100 -2.81 4.59 -13.51
N LEU A 101 -2.22 5.49 -14.31
CA LEU A 101 -0.94 5.23 -14.96
C LEU A 101 0.16 4.95 -13.93
N MET A 102 0.26 5.80 -12.91
CA MET A 102 1.21 5.64 -11.82
C MET A 102 0.93 4.37 -11.01
N ALA A 103 -0.34 3.98 -10.86
CA ALA A 103 -0.70 2.77 -10.14
C ALA A 103 -0.17 1.56 -10.88
N VAL A 104 -0.39 1.47 -12.20
CA VAL A 104 0.13 0.37 -13.02
C VAL A 104 1.65 0.32 -12.98
N ILE A 105 2.33 1.45 -13.17
CA ILE A 105 3.80 1.52 -13.19
C ILE A 105 4.36 1.10 -11.83
N TRP A 106 3.99 1.78 -10.75
CA TRP A 106 4.59 1.56 -9.44
C TRP A 106 4.16 0.25 -8.81
N ARG A 107 2.89 -0.14 -8.92
CA ARG A 107 2.44 -1.44 -8.39
C ARG A 107 3.16 -2.59 -9.07
N THR A 108 3.37 -2.49 -10.40
CA THR A 108 4.17 -3.48 -11.13
C THR A 108 5.63 -3.46 -10.67
N TYR A 109 6.25 -2.28 -10.65
CA TYR A 109 7.65 -2.11 -10.26
C TYR A 109 7.93 -2.73 -8.89
N PHE A 110 7.13 -2.40 -7.87
CA PHE A 110 7.36 -2.89 -6.52
C PHE A 110 7.17 -4.41 -6.39
N ARG A 111 6.15 -4.99 -7.03
CA ARG A 111 5.94 -6.46 -7.01
C ARG A 111 7.08 -7.21 -7.69
N ILE A 112 7.58 -6.65 -8.79
CA ILE A 112 8.64 -7.28 -9.54
C ILE A 112 9.97 -7.12 -8.82
N VAL A 113 10.38 -5.89 -8.54
CA VAL A 113 11.72 -5.62 -8.00
C VAL A 113 11.89 -6.10 -6.56
N LEU A 114 10.86 -5.99 -5.71
CA LEU A 114 11.01 -6.32 -4.29
C LEU A 114 10.69 -7.79 -3.95
N ILE A 115 9.90 -8.47 -4.77
CA ILE A 115 9.37 -9.79 -4.41
C ILE A 115 9.76 -10.82 -5.47
N ILE A 116 9.32 -10.63 -6.71
CA ILE A 116 9.46 -11.66 -7.75
C ILE A 116 10.91 -11.81 -8.22
N PHE A 117 11.60 -10.70 -8.47
CA PHE A 117 12.96 -10.71 -9.00
C PHE A 117 13.95 -11.32 -8.00
N PRO A 118 13.92 -10.97 -6.69
CA PRO A 118 14.74 -11.62 -5.68
C PRO A 118 14.41 -13.12 -5.51
N LEU A 119 13.12 -13.49 -5.58
CA LEU A 119 12.68 -14.88 -5.46
C LEU A 119 13.14 -15.74 -6.65
N LEU A 120 13.06 -15.21 -7.87
CA LEU A 120 13.64 -15.85 -9.05
C LEU A 120 15.16 -15.89 -8.97
N GLY A 121 15.80 -14.83 -8.44
CA GLY A 121 17.24 -14.82 -8.17
C GLY A 121 17.69 -16.02 -7.34
N HIS A 122 16.98 -16.31 -6.24
CA HIS A 122 17.26 -17.48 -5.40
C HIS A 122 17.09 -18.80 -6.17
N VAL A 123 16.10 -18.89 -7.07
CA VAL A 123 15.92 -20.10 -7.90
C VAL A 123 17.09 -20.28 -8.87
N TYR A 124 17.61 -19.20 -9.44
CA TYR A 124 18.73 -19.24 -10.39
C TYR A 124 20.06 -19.51 -9.70
N GLU A 125 20.24 -19.01 -8.47
CA GLU A 125 21.40 -19.32 -7.62
C GLU A 125 21.51 -20.82 -7.31
N ILE A 126 20.39 -21.56 -7.19
CA ILE A 126 20.43 -23.03 -7.04
C ILE A 126 21.12 -23.72 -8.23
N PHE A 127 21.10 -23.08 -9.40
CA PHE A 127 21.74 -23.59 -10.61
C PHE A 127 23.12 -22.96 -10.87
N ASP A 128 23.69 -22.21 -9.92
CA ASP A 128 24.93 -21.43 -10.06
C ASP A 128 24.88 -20.41 -11.22
N ILE A 129 23.69 -19.85 -11.47
CA ILE A 129 23.45 -18.91 -12.57
C ILE A 129 23.02 -17.55 -12.01
N SER A 130 23.54 -16.46 -12.57
CA SER A 130 23.08 -15.10 -12.28
C SER A 130 22.30 -14.53 -13.47
N TYR A 131 21.21 -13.82 -13.19
CA TYR A 131 20.42 -13.13 -14.23
C TYR A 131 21.29 -12.21 -15.10
N GLN A 132 22.29 -11.55 -14.52
CA GLN A 132 23.14 -10.62 -15.26
C GLN A 132 23.98 -11.33 -16.34
N THR A 133 24.45 -12.55 -16.04
CA THR A 133 25.38 -13.30 -16.88
C THR A 133 24.70 -14.37 -17.74
N VAL A 134 23.44 -14.69 -17.49
CA VAL A 134 22.75 -15.78 -18.19
C VAL A 134 22.39 -15.45 -19.64
N PHE A 135 22.45 -16.48 -20.50
CA PHE A 135 21.98 -16.43 -21.89
C PHE A 135 20.51 -16.02 -21.97
N TRP A 136 20.16 -15.30 -23.04
CA TRP A 136 18.83 -14.70 -23.23
C TRP A 136 17.63 -15.65 -23.04
N PRO A 137 17.65 -16.94 -23.47
CA PRO A 137 16.53 -17.84 -23.26
C PRO A 137 16.19 -18.07 -21.78
N LEU A 138 17.20 -18.03 -20.90
CA LEU A 138 17.02 -18.16 -19.47
C LEU A 138 16.52 -16.85 -18.82
N LYS A 139 16.33 -15.77 -19.58
CA LYS A 139 15.64 -14.56 -19.11
C LYS A 139 14.14 -14.61 -19.41
N ILE A 140 13.67 -15.55 -20.23
CA ILE A 140 12.26 -15.68 -20.62
C ILE A 140 11.32 -15.77 -19.41
N PRO A 141 11.60 -16.54 -18.35
CA PRO A 141 10.72 -16.61 -17.19
C PRO A 141 10.50 -15.26 -16.51
N TYR A 142 11.54 -14.41 -16.42
CA TYR A 142 11.44 -13.06 -15.88
C TYR A 142 10.49 -12.18 -16.70
N TRP A 143 10.64 -12.20 -18.03
CA TRP A 143 9.79 -11.43 -18.93
C TRP A 143 8.34 -11.92 -18.93
N PHE A 144 8.12 -13.24 -18.86
CA PHE A 144 6.79 -13.82 -18.76
C PHE A 144 6.08 -13.38 -17.49
N ILE A 145 6.76 -13.46 -16.34
CA ILE A 145 6.19 -13.04 -15.07
C ILE A 145 5.98 -11.51 -15.04
N PHE A 146 6.90 -10.74 -15.62
CA PHE A 146 6.72 -9.29 -15.78
C PHE A 146 5.44 -8.97 -16.56
N GLY A 147 5.26 -9.57 -17.74
CA GLY A 147 4.06 -9.38 -18.56
C GLY A 147 2.78 -9.82 -17.83
N TRP A 148 2.82 -10.93 -17.10
CA TRP A 148 1.71 -11.40 -16.29
C TRP A 148 1.29 -10.40 -15.20
N ILE A 149 2.25 -9.81 -14.48
CA ILE A 149 1.97 -8.76 -13.47
C ILE A 149 1.41 -7.51 -14.13
N VAL A 150 1.98 -7.04 -15.25
CA VAL A 150 1.44 -5.87 -15.97
C VAL A 150 -0.01 -6.09 -16.38
N ILE A 151 -0.33 -7.24 -16.99
CA ILE A 151 -1.71 -7.59 -17.39
C ILE A 151 -2.62 -7.63 -16.16
N ARG A 152 -2.16 -8.18 -15.04
CA ARG A 152 -2.90 -8.22 -13.78
C ARG A 152 -3.21 -6.83 -13.24
N GLU A 153 -2.26 -5.90 -13.25
CA GLU A 153 -2.48 -4.52 -12.81
C GLU A 153 -3.36 -3.74 -13.80
N LEU A 154 -3.27 -3.99 -15.11
CA LEU A 154 -4.19 -3.40 -16.09
C LEU A 154 -5.64 -3.89 -15.89
N ARG A 155 -5.83 -5.19 -15.59
CA ARG A 155 -7.15 -5.71 -15.24
C ARG A 155 -7.69 -5.10 -13.94
N LEU A 156 -6.81 -4.78 -12.98
CA LEU A 156 -7.23 -4.09 -11.76
C LEU A 156 -7.86 -2.73 -12.10
N VAL A 157 -7.23 -1.97 -13.01
CA VAL A 157 -7.78 -0.69 -13.48
C VAL A 157 -9.18 -0.88 -14.06
N ALA A 158 -9.40 -1.91 -14.88
CA ALA A 158 -10.72 -2.21 -15.43
C ALA A 158 -11.76 -2.42 -14.32
N ASP A 159 -11.44 -3.18 -13.28
CA ASP A 159 -12.38 -3.44 -12.18
C ASP A 159 -12.61 -2.24 -11.26
N ILE A 160 -11.73 -1.25 -11.27
CA ILE A 160 -12.01 0.00 -10.57
C ILE A 160 -12.98 0.86 -11.37
N ILE A 161 -12.86 0.81 -12.70
CA ILE A 161 -13.78 1.52 -13.60
C ILE A 161 -15.16 0.86 -13.54
N GLU A 162 -15.19 -0.47 -13.58
CA GLU A 162 -16.38 -1.32 -13.53
C GLU A 162 -16.29 -2.31 -12.34
N PRO A 163 -16.73 -1.88 -11.15
CA PRO A 163 -16.63 -2.69 -9.94
C PRO A 163 -17.37 -4.03 -10.07
N PRO A 164 -16.77 -5.14 -9.61
CA PRO A 164 -17.45 -6.42 -9.57
C PRO A 164 -18.64 -6.36 -8.60
N VAL A 165 -19.73 -7.04 -8.95
CA VAL A 165 -20.95 -7.09 -8.13
C VAL A 165 -21.19 -8.54 -7.72
N HIS A 166 -20.61 -8.94 -6.59
CA HIS A 166 -20.84 -10.26 -5.99
C HIS A 166 -20.94 -10.19 -4.48
N HIS A 167 -21.67 -11.12 -3.87
CA HIS A 167 -21.74 -11.20 -2.42
C HIS A 167 -20.42 -11.70 -1.84
N VAL A 168 -19.89 -10.99 -0.85
CA VAL A 168 -18.66 -11.35 -0.15
C VAL A 168 -18.99 -11.62 1.32
N PRO A 169 -18.76 -12.84 1.83
CA PRO A 169 -18.86 -13.13 3.24
C PRO A 169 -17.89 -12.29 4.07
N LEU A 170 -18.32 -11.88 5.27
CA LEU A 170 -17.53 -11.03 6.18
C LEU A 170 -16.12 -11.59 6.43
N ILE A 171 -15.98 -12.89 6.67
CA ILE A 171 -14.67 -13.53 6.92
C ILE A 171 -13.74 -13.34 5.71
N ILE A 172 -14.27 -13.46 4.50
CA ILE A 172 -13.50 -13.29 3.26
C ILE A 172 -13.07 -11.83 3.09
N GLU A 173 -13.93 -10.88 3.45
CA GLU A 173 -13.57 -9.46 3.48
C GLU A 173 -12.39 -9.19 4.44
N TRP A 174 -12.46 -9.71 5.67
CA TRP A 174 -11.38 -9.53 6.67
C TRP A 174 -10.06 -10.12 6.21
N ILE A 175 -10.06 -11.33 5.66
CA ILE A 175 -8.86 -11.96 5.10
C ILE A 175 -8.32 -11.10 3.95
N SER A 176 -9.20 -10.61 3.08
CA SER A 176 -8.82 -9.75 1.95
C SER A 176 -8.12 -8.48 2.41
N ARG A 177 -8.65 -7.80 3.45
CA ARG A 177 -8.04 -6.61 4.04
C ARG A 177 -6.72 -6.93 4.74
N ALA A 178 -6.62 -8.06 5.44
CA ALA A 178 -5.37 -8.48 6.07
C ALA A 178 -4.25 -8.71 5.03
N ILE A 179 -4.56 -9.34 3.90
CA ILE A 179 -3.62 -9.52 2.78
C ILE A 179 -3.13 -8.15 2.26
N GLN A 180 -4.04 -7.19 2.06
CA GLN A 180 -3.66 -5.84 1.63
C GLN A 180 -2.76 -5.15 2.65
N VAL A 181 -3.10 -5.19 3.94
CA VAL A 181 -2.31 -4.56 5.01
C VAL A 181 -0.90 -5.15 5.05
N VAL A 182 -0.75 -6.48 5.01
CA VAL A 182 0.57 -7.12 5.04
C VAL A 182 1.43 -6.70 3.85
N LEU A 183 0.90 -6.77 2.63
CA LEU A 183 1.64 -6.36 1.43
C LEU A 183 1.97 -4.87 1.47
N MET A 184 1.04 -4.04 1.94
CA MET A 184 1.24 -2.60 2.09
C MET A 184 2.34 -2.29 3.10
N THR A 185 2.37 -2.95 4.25
CA THR A 185 3.44 -2.79 5.25
C THR A 185 4.81 -3.08 4.63
N VAL A 186 4.94 -4.16 3.85
CA VAL A 186 6.19 -4.48 3.18
C VAL A 186 6.60 -3.38 2.20
N PHE A 187 5.66 -2.88 1.39
CA PHE A 187 5.95 -1.80 0.44
C PHE A 187 6.32 -0.49 1.13
N LEU A 188 5.58 -0.09 2.18
CA LEU A 188 5.83 1.14 2.92
C LEU A 188 7.15 1.07 3.69
N ALA A 189 7.51 -0.06 4.28
CA ALA A 189 8.81 -0.26 4.90
C ALA A 189 9.95 -0.13 3.88
N ASN A 190 9.80 -0.71 2.69
CA ASN A 190 10.78 -0.55 1.61
C ASN A 190 10.91 0.90 1.16
N LEU A 191 9.78 1.59 0.99
CA LEU A 191 9.78 3.01 0.66
C LEU A 191 10.46 3.84 1.75
N THR A 192 10.27 3.47 3.02
CA THR A 192 10.91 4.13 4.16
C THR A 192 12.42 4.00 4.12
N VAL A 193 12.94 2.80 3.84
CA VAL A 193 14.40 2.62 3.74
C VAL A 193 14.98 3.35 2.52
N LEU A 194 14.27 3.35 1.38
CA LEU A 194 14.70 4.09 0.19
C LEU A 194 14.76 5.60 0.44
N MET A 195 13.86 6.13 1.27
CA MET A 195 13.81 7.55 1.64
C MET A 195 14.75 7.91 2.81
N ASN A 196 15.25 6.92 3.55
CA ASN A 196 16.11 7.14 4.71
C ASN A 196 17.39 7.90 4.32
N GLY A 197 17.60 9.06 4.94
CA GLY A 197 18.74 9.93 4.70
C GLY A 197 18.55 10.99 3.60
N TYR A 198 17.40 11.06 2.94
CA TYR A 198 17.10 12.16 2.01
C TYR A 198 16.86 13.50 2.73
N TYR A 199 16.48 13.47 4.01
CA TYR A 199 16.26 14.66 4.82
C TYR A 199 17.33 14.83 5.90
N ASN A 200 17.80 16.06 6.05
CA ASN A 200 18.76 16.43 7.09
C ASN A 200 18.02 17.17 8.21
N THR A 201 17.78 16.47 9.32
CA THR A 201 17.09 17.01 10.51
C THR A 201 18.01 17.86 11.42
N SER A 202 19.25 18.13 11.03
CA SER A 202 20.23 18.91 11.83
C SER A 202 19.78 20.33 12.18
N LYS A 203 18.79 20.89 11.48
CA LYS A 203 18.23 22.23 11.72
C LYS A 203 16.99 22.24 12.62
N GLY A 204 16.57 21.09 13.15
CA GLY A 204 15.40 20.94 14.02
C GLY A 204 14.16 20.36 13.32
N ILE A 205 13.22 19.83 14.11
CA ILE A 205 12.04 19.09 13.65
C ILE A 205 11.11 19.97 12.79
N TYR A 206 10.80 21.18 13.25
CA TYR A 206 9.86 22.10 12.57
C TYR A 206 10.31 22.53 11.15
N PRO A 207 11.54 23.04 10.94
CA PRO A 207 12.01 23.35 9.59
C PRO A 207 12.16 22.09 8.72
N GLY A 208 12.46 20.92 9.30
CA GLY A 208 12.46 19.64 8.60
C GLY A 208 11.09 19.24 8.06
N ILE A 209 10.02 19.41 8.85
CA ILE A 209 8.63 19.17 8.40
C ILE A 209 8.27 20.11 7.24
N ILE A 210 8.57 21.41 7.35
CA ILE A 210 8.19 22.38 6.30
C ILE A 210 8.93 22.09 5.00
N GLN A 211 10.23 21.80 5.06
CA GLN A 211 11.04 21.47 3.88
C GLN A 211 10.64 20.13 3.25
N SER A 212 10.02 19.22 4.01
CA SER A 212 9.52 17.95 3.51
C SER A 212 8.15 18.03 2.85
N ILE A 213 7.35 19.09 3.04
CA ILE A 213 6.00 19.20 2.45
C ILE A 213 5.97 19.01 0.92
N PRO A 214 6.79 19.71 0.11
CA PRO A 214 6.75 19.54 -1.34
C PRO A 214 7.10 18.12 -1.78
N PHE A 215 8.09 17.52 -1.13
CA PHE A 215 8.51 16.15 -1.40
C PHE A 215 7.46 15.13 -0.93
N MET A 216 6.89 15.32 0.26
CA MET A 216 5.77 14.55 0.79
C MET A 216 4.61 14.55 -0.19
N LEU A 217 4.27 15.69 -0.79
CA LEU A 217 3.19 15.77 -1.79
C LEU A 217 3.52 14.97 -3.06
N ILE A 218 4.78 14.99 -3.51
CA ILE A 218 5.22 14.17 -4.65
C ILE A 218 5.11 12.69 -4.30
N VAL A 219 5.70 12.25 -3.18
CA VAL A 219 5.65 10.84 -2.75
C VAL A 219 4.20 10.41 -2.52
N PHE A 220 3.38 11.26 -1.91
CA PHE A 220 1.97 11.01 -1.66
C PHE A 220 1.20 10.79 -2.97
N THR A 221 1.37 11.69 -3.93
CA THR A 221 0.60 11.70 -5.19
C THR A 221 1.04 10.62 -6.15
N PHE A 222 2.35 10.41 -6.29
CA PHE A 222 2.90 9.53 -7.32
C PHE A 222 3.18 8.11 -6.83
N PHE A 223 3.33 7.89 -5.52
CA PHE A 223 3.68 6.58 -4.97
C PHE A 223 2.61 6.06 -4.01
N TYR A 224 2.28 6.82 -2.97
CA TYR A 224 1.36 6.34 -1.93
C TYR A 224 -0.06 6.09 -2.45
N ILE A 225 -0.71 7.10 -3.05
CA ILE A 225 -2.08 6.96 -3.57
C ILE A 225 -2.14 5.84 -4.62
N PRO A 226 -1.23 5.78 -5.61
CA PRO A 226 -1.32 4.76 -6.64
C PRO A 226 -1.08 3.34 -6.12
N ILE A 227 -0.22 3.15 -5.10
CA ILE A 227 -0.03 1.84 -4.47
C ILE A 227 -1.26 1.45 -3.65
N ARG A 228 -1.82 2.39 -2.87
CA ARG A 228 -3.00 2.20 -1.99
C ARG A 228 -4.34 2.45 -2.67
N TRP A 229 -4.37 2.47 -3.99
CA TRP A 229 -5.50 3.00 -4.74
C TRP A 229 -6.85 2.45 -4.31
N VAL A 230 -6.96 1.12 -4.17
CA VAL A 230 -8.19 0.44 -3.73
C VAL A 230 -8.60 0.84 -2.31
N ASP A 231 -7.64 0.95 -1.39
CA ASP A 231 -7.89 1.33 0.00
C ASP A 231 -8.29 2.79 0.11
N VAL A 232 -7.62 3.69 -0.63
CA VAL A 232 -7.95 5.12 -0.66
C VAL A 232 -9.37 5.34 -1.19
N LEU A 233 -9.79 4.56 -2.19
CA LEU A 233 -11.17 4.60 -2.70
C LEU A 233 -12.18 4.08 -1.67
N SER A 234 -11.90 2.93 -1.04
CA SER A 234 -12.72 2.40 0.06
C SER A 234 -12.87 3.42 1.18
N ASP A 235 -11.75 4.00 1.61
CA ASP A 235 -11.72 4.96 2.69
C ASP A 235 -12.51 6.22 2.32
N PHE A 236 -12.36 6.74 1.09
CA PHE A 236 -13.12 7.89 0.62
C PHE A 236 -14.64 7.66 0.61
N ILE A 237 -15.08 6.44 0.27
CA ILE A 237 -16.50 6.06 0.28
C ILE A 237 -17.05 5.95 1.71
N ASP A 238 -16.23 5.60 2.70
CA ASP A 238 -16.68 5.44 4.09
C ASP A 238 -16.78 6.78 4.85
N LEU A 239 -16.08 7.84 4.41
CA LEU A 239 -16.09 9.16 5.05
C LEU A 239 -17.45 9.88 4.85
N LYS A 240 -18.22 10.05 5.94
CA LYS A 240 -19.55 10.70 5.92
C LYS A 240 -19.59 12.04 6.66
N SER A 241 -18.65 12.30 7.57
CA SER A 241 -18.60 13.55 8.35
C SER A 241 -17.31 14.33 8.13
N LYS A 242 -17.35 15.65 8.33
CA LYS A 242 -16.18 16.53 8.23
C LYS A 242 -15.05 16.09 9.18
N TRP A 243 -15.40 15.64 10.39
CA TRP A 243 -14.44 15.17 11.38
C TRP A 243 -13.74 13.87 10.95
N GLN A 244 -14.48 12.93 10.36
CA GLN A 244 -13.90 11.73 9.77
C GLN A 244 -12.88 12.08 8.68
N THR A 245 -13.24 13.04 7.80
CA THR A 245 -12.34 13.52 6.75
C THR A 245 -11.07 14.14 7.32
N ILE A 246 -11.19 15.03 8.31
CA ILE A 246 -10.02 15.65 8.97
C ILE A 246 -9.12 14.58 9.59
N LEU A 247 -9.68 13.64 10.37
CA LEU A 247 -8.91 12.59 11.03
C LEU A 247 -8.24 11.64 10.03
N PHE A 248 -8.91 11.31 8.93
CA PHE A 248 -8.31 10.55 7.84
C PHE A 248 -7.09 11.28 7.23
N TRP A 249 -7.21 12.55 6.90
CA TRP A 249 -6.11 13.32 6.32
C TRP A 249 -4.95 13.52 7.30
N VAL A 250 -5.24 13.78 8.57
CA VAL A 250 -4.21 13.89 9.62
C VAL A 250 -3.47 12.57 9.79
N SER A 251 -4.18 11.44 9.89
CA SER A 251 -3.53 10.12 9.99
C SER A 251 -2.72 9.75 8.75
N THR A 252 -3.19 10.15 7.56
CA THR A 252 -2.47 9.98 6.30
C THR A 252 -1.19 10.81 6.28
N PHE A 253 -1.26 12.05 6.75
CA PHE A 253 -0.09 12.94 6.86
C PHE A 253 0.96 12.38 7.82
N ILE A 254 0.54 11.89 8.99
CA ILE A 254 1.45 11.24 9.95
C ILE A 254 2.11 10.02 9.29
N LEU A 255 1.35 9.16 8.62
CA LEU A 255 1.90 8.02 7.90
C LEU A 255 2.92 8.42 6.84
N MET A 256 2.67 9.49 6.08
CA MET A 256 3.62 10.01 5.10
C MET A 256 4.90 10.55 5.75
N ILE A 257 4.80 11.24 6.89
CA ILE A 257 5.97 11.66 7.66
C ILE A 257 6.74 10.43 8.11
N THR A 258 6.07 9.40 8.65
CA THR A 258 6.74 8.17 9.09
C THR A 258 7.48 7.48 7.96
N ILE A 259 6.94 7.48 6.75
CA ILE A 259 7.59 6.89 5.57
C ILE A 259 8.82 7.70 5.15
N ILE A 260 8.78 9.03 5.22
CA ILE A 260 9.86 9.87 4.69
C ILE A 260 10.95 10.12 5.73
N GLU A 261 10.57 10.30 6.98
CA GLU A 261 11.46 10.56 8.11
C GLU A 261 10.90 9.88 9.37
N PRO A 262 11.14 8.57 9.55
CA PRO A 262 10.62 7.81 10.69
C PRO A 262 11.09 8.38 12.03
N ARG A 263 12.28 8.99 12.08
CA ARG A 263 12.85 9.61 13.30
C ARG A 263 12.00 10.74 13.85
N ILE A 264 11.40 11.56 12.98
CA ILE A 264 10.47 12.62 13.41
C ILE A 264 9.27 11.99 14.13
N THR A 265 8.76 10.88 13.63
CA THR A 265 7.62 10.19 14.26
C THR A 265 8.04 9.55 15.59
N GLU A 266 9.22 8.90 15.65
CA GLU A 266 9.76 8.35 16.89
C GLU A 266 9.98 9.43 17.96
N ASP A 267 10.53 10.59 17.59
CA ASP A 267 10.77 11.72 18.50
C ASP A 267 9.45 12.30 19.01
N ILE A 268 8.42 12.42 18.16
CA ILE A 268 7.06 12.84 18.60
C ILE A 268 6.50 11.85 19.62
N ILE A 269 6.65 10.54 19.39
CA ILE A 269 6.16 9.50 20.32
C ILE A 269 6.94 9.56 21.64
N ARG A 270 8.27 9.70 21.60
CA ARG A 270 9.14 9.78 22.80
C ARG A 270 8.98 11.06 23.60
N LEU A 271 8.53 12.15 22.99
CA LEU A 271 8.28 13.42 23.69
C LEU A 271 6.92 13.45 24.41
N HIS A 272 6.06 12.44 24.23
CA HIS A 272 4.72 12.37 24.83
C HIS A 272 4.51 11.18 25.77
N PHE A 273 5.55 10.35 25.98
CA PHE A 273 5.61 9.26 26.96
C PHE A 273 6.88 9.38 27.79
#